data_AF-A0A1J5T487-F1
#
_entry.id   AF-A0A1J5T487-F1
#
_cell.length_a   1.000
_cell.length_b   1.000
_cell.length_c   1.000
_cell.angle_alpha   90.00
_cell.angle_beta   90.00
_cell.angle_gamma   90.00
#
_symmetry.space_group_name_H-M   'P 1'
#
loop_
_entity.id
_entity.type
_entity.pdbx_description
1 polymer ?
#
loop_
_entity_poly.entity_id
_entity_poly.type
_entity_poly.pdbx_seq_one_letter_code
_entity_poly.pdbx_strand_id
1 'polypeptide(L)'
;MQIYRKYPFLPEAKKIVEDIDLSTLIHDNIYHEVRELGEFRLSSSLSNKQSFTDTPITVRDVEDHVLSFFYSRLILSASDNTNLIRYVAHAEAEAACNFLENDSNQNLLEVCNGLNLDVKLQKDTFSMPFIDYITSASNLRGKKWKLSNRGIKDGRVIGISKKTVIRLLMEVIRLDLYDLPTPTKEISDLFKDTLSSLQSKADERKASMSLDFGKFNLEEKAPPCFQQHMAALQSGFNVSQHGRFFLTTFLSSLGQDHEKIMDIFATAPDFRESVTRYQVEHITGTSSETKYSAPSCKTLKNTGICPGGNALCDQISHPLSYYFVRGETEKSKDTRWKRILTSTLKIANKSMNNIDALLEDFTNLPLESPSNPPSRSLSDINNFIDEVSRVKVKVSHFNGTSFSLDSEDKKTYLRYSHVQLSDNKGNSIKSIAITDWSKGVLLEKARREVTNLFVDLIPLSSNLCSKIFNSNEPRCHIVDVKIK
;
A
#
# COMPACT_ATOMS: atom_id res chain seq x y z
N MET A 1 3.96 -6.50 34.21
CA MET A 1 4.13 -5.02 34.19
C MET A 1 4.80 -4.55 32.90
N GLN A 2 6.12 -4.78 32.68
CA GLN A 2 6.79 -4.24 31.48
C GLN A 2 6.22 -4.71 30.13
N ILE A 3 5.73 -5.95 30.06
CA ILE A 3 5.07 -6.48 28.86
C ILE A 3 3.77 -5.71 28.53
N TYR A 4 3.02 -5.28 29.54
CA TYR A 4 1.73 -4.59 29.37
C TYR A 4 1.88 -3.16 28.87
N ARG A 5 3.03 -2.50 29.10
CA ARG A 5 3.34 -1.24 28.40
C ARG A 5 3.31 -1.41 26.88
N LYS A 6 3.88 -2.51 26.39
CA LYS A 6 3.97 -2.79 24.94
C LYS A 6 2.65 -3.34 24.40
N TYR A 7 1.93 -4.11 25.23
CA TYR A 7 0.70 -4.81 24.84
C TYR A 7 -0.42 -4.54 25.87
N PRO A 8 -0.92 -3.29 25.98
CA PRO A 8 -1.91 -2.91 27.00
C PRO A 8 -3.32 -3.46 26.72
N PHE A 9 -3.55 -4.04 25.54
CA PHE A 9 -4.78 -4.72 25.18
C PHE A 9 -4.91 -6.14 25.76
N LEU A 10 -3.84 -6.70 26.33
CA LEU A 10 -3.89 -8.03 26.93
C LEU A 10 -4.87 -8.08 28.12
N PRO A 11 -5.60 -9.18 28.33
CA PRO A 11 -6.55 -9.31 29.43
C PRO A 11 -5.94 -8.99 30.80
N GLU A 12 -4.70 -9.38 31.04
CA GLU A 12 -4.00 -9.14 32.31
C GLU A 12 -3.66 -7.66 32.54
N ALA A 13 -3.57 -6.85 31.49
CA ALA A 13 -3.39 -5.41 31.62
C ALA A 13 -4.64 -4.71 32.15
N LYS A 14 -5.84 -5.28 31.93
CA LYS A 14 -7.11 -4.74 32.46
C LYS A 14 -7.13 -4.73 33.99
N LYS A 15 -6.50 -5.72 34.63
CA LYS A 15 -6.38 -5.82 36.10
C LYS A 15 -5.68 -4.62 36.74
N ILE A 16 -4.85 -3.90 35.98
CA ILE A 16 -4.16 -2.69 36.45
C ILE A 16 -5.15 -1.53 36.63
N VAL A 17 -6.29 -1.57 35.92
CA VAL A 17 -7.29 -0.48 35.88
C VAL A 17 -8.52 -0.80 36.72
N GLU A 18 -8.72 -2.06 37.12
CA GLU A 18 -9.88 -2.51 37.89
C GLU A 18 -10.06 -1.74 39.23
N ASP A 19 -8.96 -1.30 39.83
CA ASP A 19 -8.98 -0.60 41.12
C ASP A 19 -9.08 0.94 41.00
N ILE A 20 -9.14 1.50 39.78
CA ILE A 20 -9.14 2.95 39.55
C ILE A 20 -10.54 3.44 39.20
N ASP A 21 -11.05 4.37 40.01
CA ASP A 21 -12.33 5.01 39.72
C ASP A 21 -12.22 5.97 38.53
N LEU A 22 -13.24 5.93 37.67
CA LEU A 22 -13.30 6.71 36.44
C LEU A 22 -13.29 8.21 36.72
N SER A 23 -13.95 8.65 37.80
CA SER A 23 -13.97 10.07 38.16
C SER A 23 -12.57 10.57 38.56
N THR A 24 -11.80 9.72 39.25
CA THR A 24 -10.42 10.03 39.64
C THR A 24 -9.52 10.13 38.41
N LEU A 25 -9.64 9.20 37.47
CA LEU A 25 -8.87 9.22 36.21
C LEU A 25 -9.11 10.51 35.40
N ILE A 26 -10.35 11.00 35.37
CA ILE A 26 -10.77 12.17 34.59
C ILE A 26 -10.35 13.48 35.29
N HIS A 27 -10.57 13.59 36.60
CA HIS A 27 -10.50 14.88 37.29
C HIS A 27 -9.26 15.06 38.18
N ASP A 28 -8.66 13.99 38.69
CA ASP A 28 -7.53 14.10 39.60
C ASP A 28 -6.27 14.56 38.86
N ASN A 29 -5.50 15.45 39.48
CA ASN A 29 -4.24 15.95 38.96
C ASN A 29 -3.15 14.87 38.92
N ILE A 30 -3.25 13.82 39.76
CA ILE A 30 -2.31 12.69 39.77
C ILE A 30 -2.28 11.98 38.41
N TYR A 31 -3.40 11.98 37.67
CA TYR A 31 -3.53 11.35 36.36
C TYR A 31 -3.39 12.33 35.18
N HIS A 32 -2.87 13.54 35.42
CA HIS A 32 -2.66 14.52 34.35
C HIS A 32 -1.79 13.95 33.20
N GLU A 33 -0.68 13.30 33.55
CA GLU A 33 0.23 12.69 32.57
C GLU A 33 -0.45 11.57 31.77
N VAL A 34 -1.32 10.78 32.40
CA VAL A 34 -2.11 9.75 31.72
C VAL A 34 -3.02 10.35 30.64
N ARG A 35 -3.68 11.47 30.95
CA ARG A 35 -4.59 12.15 30.02
C ARG A 35 -3.83 12.71 28.82
N GLU A 36 -2.74 13.44 29.09
CA GLU A 36 -1.85 13.99 28.07
C GLU A 36 -1.29 12.88 27.16
N LEU A 37 -0.80 11.79 27.73
CA LEU A 37 -0.30 10.64 26.97
C LEU A 37 -1.40 10.00 26.12
N GLY A 38 -2.63 9.88 26.65
CA GLY A 38 -3.75 9.32 25.91
C GLY A 38 -4.17 10.17 24.71
N GLU A 39 -4.24 11.50 24.87
CA GLU A 39 -4.51 12.42 23.76
C GLU A 39 -3.36 12.48 22.74
N PHE A 40 -2.12 12.45 23.22
CA PHE A 40 -0.94 12.35 22.38
C PHE A 40 -0.95 11.06 21.55
N ARG A 41 -1.36 9.94 22.14
CA ARG A 41 -1.50 8.64 21.46
C ARG A 41 -2.52 8.69 20.31
N LEU A 42 -3.66 9.34 20.54
CA LEU A 42 -4.70 9.54 19.51
C LEU A 42 -4.21 10.46 18.38
N SER A 43 -3.65 11.61 18.72
CA SER A 43 -3.18 12.58 17.72
C SER A 43 -1.96 12.06 16.91
N SER A 44 -1.07 11.30 17.54
CA SER A 44 0.09 10.68 16.87
C SER A 44 -0.35 9.59 15.88
N SER A 45 -1.39 8.82 16.21
CA SER A 45 -1.99 7.82 15.32
C SER A 45 -2.48 8.45 14.01
N LEU A 46 -2.95 9.70 14.06
CA LEU A 46 -3.40 10.45 12.89
C LEU A 46 -2.27 11.06 12.07
N SER A 47 -1.10 11.31 12.67
CA SER A 47 -0.01 12.05 12.02
C SER A 47 1.06 11.18 11.34
N ASN A 48 0.89 9.84 11.37
CA ASN A 48 1.85 8.87 10.83
C ASN A 48 3.25 8.94 11.48
N LYS A 49 3.38 9.62 12.63
CA LYS A 49 4.60 9.69 13.43
C LYS A 49 4.59 8.51 14.41
N GLN A 50 5.48 7.54 14.19
CA GLN A 50 5.69 6.47 15.16
C GLN A 50 6.66 6.96 16.25
N SER A 51 6.11 7.24 17.43
CA SER A 51 6.62 6.80 18.74
C SER A 51 5.80 7.51 19.82
N PHE A 52 4.91 6.78 20.49
CA PHE A 52 4.27 7.24 21.73
C PHE A 52 4.82 6.47 22.94
N THR A 53 5.99 5.86 22.78
CA THR A 53 6.57 4.93 23.74
C THR A 53 8.02 5.32 24.04
N ASP A 54 8.19 6.41 24.78
CA ASP A 54 9.47 6.73 25.43
C ASP A 54 9.81 5.67 26.47
N THR A 55 11.10 5.35 26.62
CA THR A 55 11.51 4.28 27.55
C THR A 55 11.16 4.68 28.97
N PRO A 56 10.25 3.97 29.66
CA PRO A 56 9.82 4.31 31.00
C PRO A 56 11.00 4.18 31.94
N ILE A 57 11.14 5.15 32.84
CA ILE A 57 12.22 5.24 33.81
C ILE A 57 11.75 4.60 35.12
N THR A 58 10.46 4.72 35.46
CA THR A 58 9.88 4.24 36.71
C THR A 58 8.73 3.24 36.52
N VAL A 59 8.31 2.60 37.61
CA VAL A 59 7.12 1.70 37.63
C VAL A 59 5.84 2.50 37.37
N ARG A 60 5.76 3.73 37.86
CA ARG A 60 4.63 4.64 37.62
C ARG A 60 4.51 4.96 36.13
N ASP A 61 5.62 5.23 35.44
CA ASP A 61 5.60 5.47 33.99
C ASP A 61 5.02 4.27 33.21
N VAL A 62 5.26 3.04 33.69
CA VAL A 62 4.68 1.82 33.10
C VAL A 62 3.17 1.78 33.32
N GLU A 63 2.70 2.15 34.51
CA GLU A 63 1.27 2.26 34.82
C GLU A 63 0.61 3.36 33.98
N ASP A 64 1.23 4.53 33.85
CA ASP A 64 0.69 5.65 33.07
C ASP A 64 0.58 5.31 31.58
N HIS A 65 1.54 4.54 31.03
CA HIS A 65 1.45 4.02 29.67
C HIS A 65 0.30 3.03 29.45
N VAL A 66 -0.01 2.22 30.46
CA VAL A 66 -1.15 1.29 30.41
C VAL A 66 -2.45 2.07 30.55
N LEU A 67 -2.55 2.98 31.52
CA LEU A 67 -3.74 3.79 31.76
C LEU A 67 -4.05 4.72 30.58
N SER A 68 -3.03 5.28 29.93
CA SER A 68 -3.23 6.16 28.77
C SER A 68 -3.82 5.40 27.57
N PHE A 69 -3.59 4.09 27.45
CA PHE A 69 -4.27 3.25 26.48
C PHE A 69 -5.77 3.12 26.78
N PHE A 70 -6.14 2.92 28.05
CA PHE A 70 -7.55 2.81 28.43
C PHE A 70 -8.26 4.16 28.33
N TYR A 71 -7.60 5.25 28.72
CA TYR A 71 -8.10 6.61 28.55
C TYR A 71 -8.30 6.96 27.07
N SER A 72 -7.37 6.60 26.17
CA SER A 72 -7.55 6.82 24.73
C SER A 72 -8.72 6.03 24.15
N ARG A 73 -8.95 4.79 24.62
CA ARG A 73 -10.13 3.98 24.27
C ARG A 73 -11.43 4.58 24.79
N LEU A 74 -11.41 5.17 25.98
CA LEU A 74 -12.56 5.88 26.53
C LEU A 74 -12.96 7.06 25.65
N ILE A 75 -11.99 7.91 25.24
CA ILE A 75 -12.25 9.00 24.29
C ILE A 75 -12.82 8.45 22.97
N LEU A 76 -12.19 7.40 22.41
CA LEU A 76 -12.65 6.80 21.16
C LEU A 76 -14.05 6.18 21.24
N SER A 77 -14.45 5.67 22.41
CA SER A 77 -15.78 5.07 22.60
C SER A 77 -16.91 6.07 22.34
N ALA A 78 -16.67 7.36 22.58
CA ALA A 78 -17.60 8.45 22.30
C ALA A 78 -17.57 8.94 20.83
N SER A 79 -16.73 8.36 19.97
CA SER A 79 -16.59 8.78 18.58
C SER A 79 -17.45 7.95 17.62
N ASP A 80 -18.30 8.61 16.85
CA ASP A 80 -19.00 7.99 15.70
C ASP A 80 -18.15 7.92 14.42
N ASN A 81 -16.96 8.56 14.40
CA ASN A 81 -16.11 8.57 13.21
C ASN A 81 -15.35 7.25 13.03
N THR A 82 -15.88 6.37 12.18
CA THR A 82 -15.27 5.06 11.88
C THR A 82 -13.87 5.14 11.26
N ASN A 83 -13.45 6.25 10.65
CA ASN A 83 -12.09 6.39 10.12
C ASN A 83 -11.08 6.67 11.24
N LEU A 84 -11.46 7.52 12.21
CA LEU A 84 -10.64 7.78 13.40
C LEU A 84 -10.32 6.48 14.14
N ILE A 85 -11.35 5.69 14.45
CA ILE A 85 -11.20 4.38 15.10
C ILE A 85 -10.27 3.47 14.27
N ARG A 86 -10.47 3.41 12.94
CA ARG A 86 -9.62 2.64 12.03
C ARG A 86 -8.16 3.06 12.04
N TYR A 87 -7.87 4.36 12.08
CA TYR A 87 -6.51 4.85 12.11
C TYR A 87 -5.82 4.53 13.43
N VAL A 88 -6.51 4.71 14.56
CA VAL A 88 -5.94 4.39 15.87
C VAL A 88 -5.72 2.88 16.04
N ALA A 89 -6.72 2.04 15.74
CA ALA A 89 -6.59 0.58 15.81
C ALA A 89 -5.42 0.06 14.94
N HIS A 90 -5.23 0.63 13.74
CA HIS A 90 -4.09 0.29 12.90
C HIS A 90 -2.76 0.73 13.51
N ALA A 91 -2.67 1.96 14.03
CA ALA A 91 -1.44 2.48 14.62
C ALA A 91 -1.00 1.68 15.85
N GLU A 92 -1.94 1.32 16.73
CA GLU A 92 -1.68 0.45 17.90
C GLU A 92 -1.23 -0.95 17.48
N ALA A 93 -1.91 -1.56 16.51
CA ALA A 93 -1.54 -2.88 16.01
C ALA A 93 -0.14 -2.87 15.36
N GLU A 94 0.19 -1.80 14.63
CA GLU A 94 1.52 -1.63 14.03
C GLU A 94 2.60 -1.43 15.10
N ALA A 95 2.35 -0.61 16.12
CA ALA A 95 3.26 -0.42 17.24
C ALA A 95 3.53 -1.74 17.99
N ALA A 96 2.48 -2.51 18.29
CA ALA A 96 2.61 -3.83 18.90
C ALA A 96 3.45 -4.79 18.04
N CYS A 97 3.23 -4.79 16.72
CA CYS A 97 4.02 -5.63 15.80
C CYS A 97 5.50 -5.23 15.78
N ASN A 98 5.80 -3.93 15.77
CA ASN A 98 7.18 -3.44 15.83
C ASN A 98 7.91 -3.90 17.10
N PHE A 99 7.20 -3.94 18.24
CA PHE A 99 7.75 -4.54 19.46
C PHE A 99 7.99 -6.04 19.29
N LEU A 100 6.99 -6.79 18.79
CA LEU A 100 7.06 -8.24 18.60
C LEU A 100 8.17 -8.68 17.62
N GLU A 101 8.48 -7.87 16.61
CA GLU A 101 9.57 -8.17 15.68
C GLU A 101 10.91 -8.32 16.40
N ASN A 102 11.17 -7.44 17.36
CA ASN A 102 12.38 -7.42 18.17
C ASN A 102 12.27 -8.21 19.48
N ASP A 103 11.08 -8.70 19.83
CA ASP A 103 10.84 -9.42 21.08
C ASP A 103 11.22 -10.90 21.01
N SER A 104 11.31 -11.55 22.17
CA SER A 104 11.59 -12.99 22.26
C SER A 104 10.43 -13.84 21.70
N ASN A 105 10.72 -15.08 21.29
CA ASN A 105 9.66 -16.01 20.87
C ASN A 105 8.71 -16.35 22.04
N GLN A 106 9.20 -16.29 23.29
CA GLN A 106 8.35 -16.49 24.48
C GLN A 106 7.31 -15.38 24.61
N ASN A 107 7.74 -14.11 24.52
CA ASN A 107 6.83 -12.96 24.59
C ASN A 107 5.81 -12.98 23.44
N LEU A 108 6.22 -13.40 22.24
CA LEU A 108 5.29 -13.60 21.12
C LEU A 108 4.22 -14.65 21.45
N LEU A 109 4.58 -15.76 22.08
CA LEU A 109 3.63 -16.81 22.48
C LEU A 109 2.70 -16.34 23.59
N GLU A 110 3.21 -15.57 24.56
CA GLU A 110 2.39 -14.95 25.61
C GLU A 110 1.32 -14.03 25.01
N VAL A 111 1.69 -13.17 24.06
CA VAL A 111 0.73 -12.29 23.37
C VAL A 111 -0.28 -13.10 22.54
N CYS A 112 0.15 -14.17 21.87
CA CYS A 112 -0.78 -15.07 21.15
C CYS A 112 -1.80 -15.68 22.10
N ASN A 113 -1.36 -16.23 23.22
CA ASN A 113 -2.22 -16.88 24.20
C ASN A 113 -3.19 -15.88 24.84
N GLY A 114 -2.74 -14.68 25.18
CA GLY A 114 -3.61 -13.62 25.71
C GLY A 114 -4.68 -13.14 24.73
N LEU A 115 -4.49 -13.39 23.43
CA LEU A 115 -5.49 -13.14 22.37
C LEU A 115 -6.21 -14.43 21.94
N ASN A 116 -6.17 -15.49 22.75
CA ASN A 116 -6.80 -16.79 22.50
C ASN A 116 -6.36 -17.48 21.19
N LEU A 117 -5.11 -17.28 20.77
CA LEU A 117 -4.50 -18.01 19.65
C LEU A 117 -3.57 -19.10 20.17
N ASP A 118 -3.89 -20.37 19.88
CA ASP A 118 -3.04 -21.51 20.29
C ASP A 118 -1.83 -21.64 19.35
N VAL A 119 -0.85 -20.77 19.49
CA VAL A 119 0.39 -20.84 18.72
C VAL A 119 1.42 -21.67 19.47
N LYS A 120 2.10 -22.57 18.78
CA LYS A 120 3.17 -23.41 19.36
C LYS A 120 4.45 -23.28 18.55
N LEU A 121 5.58 -23.11 19.24
CA LEU A 121 6.91 -23.14 18.65
C LEU A 121 7.36 -24.60 18.46
N GLN A 122 7.76 -24.93 17.24
CA GLN A 122 8.32 -26.23 16.83
C GLN A 122 9.67 -25.99 16.16
N LYS A 123 10.76 -26.29 16.88
CA LYS A 123 12.13 -25.93 16.47
C LYS A 123 12.22 -24.41 16.24
N ASP A 124 12.34 -23.98 14.98
CA ASP A 124 12.45 -22.57 14.57
C ASP A 124 11.20 -22.04 13.84
N THR A 125 10.13 -22.83 13.81
CA THR A 125 8.88 -22.48 13.12
C THR A 125 7.69 -22.57 14.05
N PHE A 126 6.63 -21.85 13.73
CA PHE A 126 5.39 -21.85 14.50
C PHE A 126 4.34 -22.75 13.85
N SER A 127 3.42 -23.21 14.68
CA SER A 127 2.21 -23.93 14.27
C SER A 127 1.00 -23.38 15.00
N MET A 128 -0.15 -23.36 14.33
CA MET A 128 -1.42 -22.94 14.93
C MET A 128 -2.59 -23.77 14.38
N PRO A 129 -3.72 -23.92 15.10
CA PRO A 129 -4.92 -24.53 14.57
C PRO A 129 -5.31 -23.92 13.23
N PHE A 130 -5.81 -24.73 12.30
CA PHE A 130 -6.23 -24.20 11.00
C PHE A 130 -7.39 -23.20 11.12
N ILE A 131 -8.22 -23.34 12.16
CA ILE A 131 -9.33 -22.42 12.47
C ILE A 131 -8.77 -21.04 12.79
N ASP A 132 -7.87 -20.94 13.78
CA ASP A 132 -7.19 -19.69 14.17
C ASP A 132 -6.48 -19.06 12.96
N TYR A 133 -5.84 -19.87 12.12
CA TYR A 133 -5.20 -19.39 10.90
C TYR A 133 -6.20 -18.76 9.93
N ILE A 134 -7.32 -19.42 9.61
CA ILE A 134 -8.33 -18.91 8.68
C ILE A 134 -8.93 -17.61 9.22
N THR A 135 -9.31 -17.59 10.50
CA THR A 135 -9.92 -16.43 11.15
C THR A 135 -8.98 -15.23 11.12
N SER A 136 -7.72 -15.44 11.53
CA SER A 136 -6.69 -14.39 11.54
C SER A 136 -6.28 -13.93 10.13
N ALA A 137 -6.41 -14.80 9.12
CA ALA A 137 -6.06 -14.49 7.74
C ALA A 137 -7.23 -13.97 6.89
N SER A 138 -8.44 -13.92 7.43
CA SER A 138 -9.69 -13.64 6.69
C SER A 138 -9.65 -12.34 5.88
N ASN A 139 -9.09 -11.27 6.46
CA ASN A 139 -8.96 -9.96 5.83
C ASN A 139 -7.64 -9.77 5.06
N LEU A 140 -6.74 -10.77 5.07
CA LEU A 140 -5.44 -10.68 4.42
C LEU A 140 -5.51 -11.12 2.95
N ARG A 141 -5.18 -10.19 2.05
CA ARG A 141 -5.20 -10.43 0.60
C ARG A 141 -3.89 -11.05 0.11
N GLY A 142 -3.99 -12.02 -0.80
CA GLY A 142 -2.86 -12.61 -1.53
C GLY A 142 -2.81 -14.13 -1.44
N LYS A 143 -2.20 -14.78 -2.45
CA LYS A 143 -2.13 -16.25 -2.53
C LYS A 143 -1.47 -16.87 -1.29
N LYS A 144 -0.47 -16.21 -0.69
CA LYS A 144 0.23 -16.70 0.50
C LYS A 144 -0.65 -16.86 1.76
N TRP A 145 -1.81 -16.22 1.83
CA TRP A 145 -2.73 -16.31 2.97
C TRP A 145 -3.81 -17.38 2.80
N LYS A 146 -3.96 -17.92 1.59
CA LYS A 146 -4.91 -19.00 1.33
C LYS A 146 -4.45 -20.26 2.03
N LEU A 147 -5.34 -20.87 2.81
CA LEU A 147 -5.08 -22.14 3.48
C LEU A 147 -4.66 -23.24 2.50
N SER A 148 -5.21 -23.25 1.28
CA SER A 148 -4.84 -24.19 0.21
C SER A 148 -3.35 -24.16 -0.18
N ASN A 149 -2.64 -23.09 0.18
CA ASN A 149 -1.22 -22.90 -0.10
C ASN A 149 -0.36 -23.07 1.17
N ARG A 150 -0.90 -23.73 2.22
CA ARG A 150 -0.22 -23.97 3.49
C ARG A 150 -0.14 -25.47 3.79
N GLY A 151 0.94 -25.89 4.42
CA GLY A 151 1.06 -27.24 4.94
C GLY A 151 0.18 -27.40 6.17
N ILE A 152 -0.65 -28.45 6.18
CA ILE A 152 -1.49 -28.82 7.32
C ILE A 152 -1.04 -30.19 7.80
N LYS A 153 -0.87 -30.34 9.12
CA LYS A 153 -0.60 -31.62 9.77
C LYS A 153 -1.33 -31.65 11.10
N ASP A 154 -2.05 -32.74 11.38
CA ASP A 154 -2.78 -32.98 12.64
C ASP A 154 -3.70 -31.80 13.04
N GLY A 155 -4.44 -31.25 12.07
CA GLY A 155 -5.36 -30.13 12.29
C GLY A 155 -4.69 -28.76 12.50
N ARG A 156 -3.38 -28.66 12.27
CA ARG A 156 -2.60 -27.42 12.46
C ARG A 156 -1.92 -27.00 11.17
N VAL A 157 -1.85 -25.70 10.93
CA VAL A 157 -0.99 -25.12 9.91
C VAL A 157 0.44 -25.13 10.46
N ILE A 158 1.37 -25.70 9.71
CA ILE A 158 2.77 -25.89 10.11
C ILE A 158 3.73 -25.01 9.31
N GLY A 159 4.96 -24.84 9.81
CA GLY A 159 6.02 -24.11 9.10
C GLY A 159 5.77 -22.60 8.99
N ILE A 160 5.04 -22.02 9.95
CA ILE A 160 4.71 -20.59 9.95
C ILE A 160 5.94 -19.83 10.47
N SER A 161 6.41 -18.82 9.73
CA SER A 161 7.53 -17.98 10.20
C SER A 161 7.09 -16.97 11.25
N LYS A 162 8.02 -16.49 12.10
CA LYS A 162 7.76 -15.41 13.08
C LYS A 162 7.04 -14.21 12.44
N LYS A 163 7.55 -13.75 11.29
CA LYS A 163 6.96 -12.64 10.51
C LYS A 163 5.52 -12.93 10.07
N THR A 164 5.20 -14.19 9.76
CA THR A 164 3.84 -14.57 9.38
C THR A 164 2.91 -14.55 10.60
N VAL A 165 3.36 -15.04 11.76
CA VAL A 165 2.59 -14.97 13.02
C VAL A 165 2.32 -13.52 13.39
N ILE A 166 3.34 -12.66 13.39
CA ILE A 166 3.19 -11.22 13.70
C ILE A 166 2.19 -10.55 12.76
N ARG A 167 2.24 -10.87 11.45
CA ARG A 167 1.29 -10.28 10.50
C ARG A 167 -0.15 -10.76 10.70
N LEU A 168 -0.36 -12.00 11.15
CA LEU A 168 -1.67 -12.51 11.54
C LEU A 168 -2.16 -11.83 12.82
N LEU A 169 -1.29 -11.72 13.83
CA LEU A 169 -1.56 -10.99 15.08
C LEU A 169 -1.95 -9.54 14.83
N MET A 170 -1.30 -8.84 13.90
CA MET A 170 -1.66 -7.47 13.55
C MET A 170 -3.14 -7.34 13.19
N GLU A 171 -3.69 -8.32 12.46
CA GLU A 171 -5.08 -8.31 12.08
C GLU A 171 -5.99 -8.62 13.27
N VAL A 172 -5.62 -9.59 14.11
CA VAL A 172 -6.36 -9.95 15.32
C VAL A 172 -6.42 -8.77 16.30
N ILE A 173 -5.28 -8.12 16.58
CA ILE A 173 -5.22 -6.92 17.42
C ILE A 173 -6.08 -5.81 16.83
N ARG A 174 -5.96 -5.54 15.52
CA ARG A 174 -6.76 -4.48 14.88
C ARG A 174 -8.27 -4.73 15.02
N LEU A 175 -8.71 -5.98 14.90
CA LEU A 175 -10.12 -6.35 15.05
C LEU A 175 -10.58 -6.24 16.50
N ASP A 176 -9.77 -6.68 17.46
CA ASP A 176 -10.05 -6.52 18.91
C ASP A 176 -10.17 -5.04 19.31
N LEU A 177 -9.34 -4.18 18.72
CA LEU A 177 -9.37 -2.74 18.97
C LEU A 177 -10.57 -2.02 18.32
N TYR A 178 -11.34 -2.67 17.45
CA TYR A 178 -12.63 -2.14 16.98
C TYR A 178 -13.75 -2.29 18.00
N ASP A 179 -13.63 -3.26 18.91
CA ASP A 179 -14.62 -3.51 19.94
C ASP A 179 -14.49 -2.48 21.06
N LEU A 180 -15.17 -1.34 20.90
CA LEU A 180 -15.17 -0.25 21.87
C LEU A 180 -16.37 -0.41 22.83
N PRO A 181 -16.22 -0.05 24.11
CA PRO A 181 -17.33 -0.05 25.04
C PRO A 181 -18.41 0.96 24.59
N THR A 182 -19.66 0.73 24.99
CA THR A 182 -20.72 1.73 24.74
C THR A 182 -20.52 2.93 25.67
N PRO A 183 -20.40 4.16 25.14
CA PRO A 183 -20.20 5.35 25.97
C PRO A 183 -21.49 5.72 26.71
N THR A 184 -21.36 6.28 27.91
CA THR A 184 -22.48 6.99 28.56
C THR A 184 -22.64 8.37 27.93
N LYS A 185 -23.80 9.01 28.15
CA LYS A 185 -24.03 10.40 27.68
C LYS A 185 -23.01 11.37 28.28
N GLU A 186 -22.73 11.21 29.57
CA GLU A 186 -21.75 12.04 30.29
C GLU A 186 -20.36 11.99 29.65
N ILE A 187 -19.90 10.79 29.28
CA ILE A 187 -18.62 10.60 28.59
C ILE A 187 -18.63 11.20 27.18
N SER A 188 -19.77 11.08 26.48
CA SER A 188 -19.92 11.67 25.15
C SER A 188 -19.87 13.20 25.17
N ASP A 189 -20.53 13.81 26.16
CA ASP A 189 -20.52 15.26 26.36
C ASP A 189 -19.15 15.76 26.82
N LEU A 190 -18.49 15.04 27.72
CA LEU A 190 -17.16 15.38 28.24
C LEU A 190 -16.10 15.49 27.13
N PHE A 191 -16.08 14.56 26.18
CA PHE A 191 -15.04 14.50 25.15
C PHE A 191 -15.42 15.16 23.83
N LYS A 192 -16.57 15.83 23.76
CA LYS A 192 -17.11 16.42 22.53
C LYS A 192 -16.11 17.36 21.83
N ASP A 193 -15.45 18.23 22.59
CA ASP A 193 -14.48 19.19 22.03
C ASP A 193 -13.19 18.50 21.58
N THR A 194 -12.64 17.61 22.40
CA THR A 194 -11.46 16.79 22.05
C THR A 194 -11.71 15.99 20.77
N LEU A 195 -12.89 15.38 20.65
CA LEU A 195 -13.31 14.61 19.49
C LEU A 195 -13.45 15.47 18.24
N SER A 196 -13.97 16.70 18.34
CA SER A 196 -14.09 17.61 17.20
C SER A 196 -12.72 17.93 16.56
N SER A 197 -11.70 18.13 17.39
CA SER A 197 -10.31 18.33 16.95
C SER A 197 -9.73 17.06 16.30
N LEU A 198 -9.97 15.89 16.89
CA LEU A 198 -9.49 14.61 16.34
C LEU A 198 -10.19 14.23 15.03
N GLN A 199 -11.49 14.51 14.91
CA GLN A 199 -12.26 14.32 13.68
C GLN A 199 -11.71 15.18 12.55
N SER A 200 -11.46 16.47 12.83
CA SER A 200 -10.86 17.38 11.85
C SER A 200 -9.51 16.86 11.33
N LYS A 201 -8.63 16.38 12.22
CA LYS A 201 -7.35 15.75 11.85
C LYS A 201 -7.52 14.45 11.05
N ALA A 202 -8.52 13.63 11.39
CA ALA A 202 -8.83 12.40 10.66
C ALA A 202 -9.35 12.71 9.25
N ASP A 203 -10.16 13.75 9.09
CA ASP A 203 -10.67 14.21 7.81
C ASP A 203 -9.57 14.85 6.96
N GLU A 204 -8.67 15.63 7.55
CA GLU A 204 -7.45 16.11 6.88
C GLU A 204 -6.57 14.95 6.39
N ARG A 205 -6.37 13.91 7.22
CA ARG A 205 -5.66 12.70 6.80
C ARG A 205 -6.36 12.00 5.64
N LYS A 206 -7.68 11.88 5.69
CA LYS A 206 -8.47 11.29 4.59
C LYS A 206 -8.40 12.15 3.32
N ALA A 207 -8.46 13.47 3.46
CA ALA A 207 -8.37 14.42 2.36
C ALA A 207 -6.98 14.41 1.74
N SER A 208 -5.91 14.38 2.53
CA SER A 208 -4.53 14.23 2.03
C SER A 208 -4.29 12.90 1.32
N MET A 209 -4.87 11.79 1.81
CA MET A 209 -4.89 10.52 1.07
C MET A 209 -5.65 10.64 -0.25
N SER A 210 -6.66 11.51 -0.32
CA SER A 210 -7.42 11.78 -1.54
C SER A 210 -6.65 12.71 -2.50
N LEU A 211 -5.92 13.70 -1.98
CA LEU A 211 -4.98 14.54 -2.74
C LEU A 211 -3.79 13.72 -3.28
N ASP A 212 -3.49 12.59 -2.65
CA ASP A 212 -2.48 11.66 -3.11
C ASP A 212 -2.85 11.02 -4.46
N PHE A 213 -4.12 11.09 -4.88
CA PHE A 213 -4.58 10.75 -6.23
C PHE A 213 -4.29 11.84 -7.30
N GLY A 214 -3.71 12.97 -6.91
CA GLY A 214 -3.53 14.15 -7.77
C GLY A 214 -4.84 14.88 -8.07
N LYS A 215 -4.87 15.72 -9.10
CA LYS A 215 -6.12 16.40 -9.52
C LYS A 215 -7.18 15.38 -9.91
N PHE A 216 -8.42 15.54 -9.46
CA PHE A 216 -9.48 14.63 -9.88
C PHE A 216 -9.75 14.79 -11.38
N ASN A 217 -9.42 13.78 -12.17
CA ASN A 217 -9.59 13.75 -13.62
C ASN A 217 -9.86 12.31 -14.06
N LEU A 218 -11.12 11.99 -14.32
CA LEU A 218 -11.53 10.65 -14.77
C LEU A 218 -11.11 10.38 -16.23
N GLU A 219 -11.01 11.41 -17.07
CA GLU A 219 -10.72 11.24 -18.48
C GLU A 219 -9.29 10.70 -18.70
N GLU A 220 -8.31 11.23 -17.97
CA GLU A 220 -6.91 10.83 -18.14
C GLU A 220 -6.48 9.68 -17.21
N LYS A 221 -7.10 9.57 -16.03
CA LYS A 221 -6.62 8.68 -14.97
C LYS A 221 -7.48 7.44 -14.77
N ALA A 222 -8.72 7.41 -15.25
CA ALA A 222 -9.56 6.24 -15.05
C ALA A 222 -9.07 5.05 -15.89
N PRO A 223 -9.23 3.81 -15.39
CA PRO A 223 -8.84 2.62 -16.15
C PRO A 223 -9.73 2.44 -17.40
N PRO A 224 -9.26 1.69 -18.42
CA PRO A 224 -10.03 1.44 -19.65
C PRO A 224 -11.42 0.86 -19.41
N CYS A 225 -11.57 0.02 -18.39
CA CYS A 225 -12.87 -0.52 -17.99
C CYS A 225 -13.85 0.58 -17.56
N PHE A 226 -13.39 1.60 -16.83
CA PHE A 226 -14.25 2.71 -16.43
C PHE A 226 -14.63 3.57 -17.64
N GLN A 227 -13.65 3.93 -18.47
CA GLN A 227 -13.87 4.76 -19.65
C GLN A 227 -14.88 4.15 -20.63
N GLN A 228 -14.81 2.83 -20.86
CA GLN A 228 -15.76 2.16 -21.74
C GLN A 228 -17.20 2.23 -21.23
N HIS A 229 -17.43 1.99 -19.94
CA HIS A 229 -18.78 2.08 -19.37
C HIS A 229 -19.29 3.53 -19.30
N MET A 230 -18.39 4.50 -19.10
CA MET A 230 -18.75 5.92 -19.19
C MET A 230 -19.15 6.30 -20.61
N ALA A 231 -18.40 5.87 -21.63
CA ALA A 231 -18.73 6.11 -23.03
C ALA A 231 -20.06 5.42 -23.43
N ALA A 232 -20.34 4.24 -22.89
CA ALA A 232 -21.62 3.56 -23.08
C ALA A 232 -22.79 4.38 -22.52
N LEU A 233 -22.69 4.89 -21.30
CA LEU A 233 -23.70 5.76 -20.70
C LEU A 233 -23.92 7.04 -21.51
N GLN A 234 -22.84 7.72 -21.89
CA GLN A 234 -22.89 8.94 -22.69
C GLN A 234 -23.49 8.73 -24.08
N SER A 235 -23.32 7.53 -24.65
CA SER A 235 -23.92 7.14 -25.93
C SER A 235 -25.37 6.67 -25.80
N GLY A 236 -25.97 6.75 -24.60
CA GLY A 236 -27.33 6.30 -24.36
C GLY A 236 -27.49 4.78 -24.37
N PHE A 237 -26.42 4.03 -24.10
CA PHE A 237 -26.51 2.58 -23.88
C PHE A 237 -26.64 2.26 -22.40
N ASN A 238 -27.39 1.21 -22.10
CA ASN A 238 -27.54 0.76 -20.73
C ASN A 238 -26.31 -0.04 -20.26
N VAL A 239 -25.86 0.22 -19.05
CA VAL A 239 -24.75 -0.50 -18.41
C VAL A 239 -25.32 -1.64 -17.57
N SER A 240 -24.68 -2.81 -17.64
CA SER A 240 -25.07 -3.99 -16.87
C SER A 240 -25.04 -3.73 -15.35
N GLN A 241 -25.77 -4.54 -14.58
CA GLN A 241 -25.77 -4.43 -13.11
C GLN A 241 -24.36 -4.49 -12.51
N HIS A 242 -23.49 -5.36 -13.02
CA HIS A 242 -22.09 -5.43 -12.60
C HIS A 242 -21.29 -4.17 -12.97
N GLY A 243 -21.60 -3.53 -14.09
CA GLY A 243 -20.99 -2.27 -14.51
C GLY A 243 -21.43 -1.10 -13.62
N ARG A 244 -22.73 -1.00 -13.31
CA ARG A 244 -23.27 0.00 -12.37
C ARG A 244 -22.64 -0.13 -10.98
N PHE A 245 -22.53 -1.38 -10.50
CA PHE A 245 -21.86 -1.67 -9.23
C PHE A 245 -20.39 -1.21 -9.26
N PHE A 246 -19.66 -1.53 -10.32
CA PHE A 246 -18.26 -1.10 -10.48
C PHE A 246 -18.12 0.43 -10.52
N LEU A 247 -18.92 1.13 -11.33
CA LEU A 247 -18.88 2.60 -11.42
C LEU A 247 -19.15 3.24 -10.06
N THR A 248 -20.21 2.81 -9.37
CA THR A 248 -20.61 3.33 -8.06
C THR A 248 -19.52 3.11 -7.01
N THR A 249 -19.03 1.87 -6.88
CA THR A 249 -17.99 1.54 -5.90
C THR A 249 -16.66 2.22 -6.21
N PHE A 250 -16.30 2.39 -7.49
CA PHE A 250 -15.07 3.08 -7.90
C PHE A 250 -15.14 4.58 -7.59
N LEU A 251 -16.23 5.26 -7.95
CA LEU A 251 -16.42 6.69 -7.70
C LEU A 251 -16.53 7.01 -6.21
N SER A 252 -17.28 6.19 -5.46
CA SER A 252 -17.37 6.31 -4.01
C SER A 252 -16.00 6.12 -3.34
N SER A 253 -15.17 5.21 -3.85
CA SER A 253 -13.80 5.01 -3.36
C SER A 253 -12.87 6.20 -3.67
N LEU A 254 -13.17 6.97 -4.72
CA LEU A 254 -12.50 8.24 -5.03
C LEU A 254 -13.12 9.44 -4.28
N GLY A 255 -14.07 9.20 -3.38
CA GLY A 255 -14.69 10.23 -2.55
C GLY A 255 -15.75 11.08 -3.25
N GLN A 256 -16.31 10.61 -4.38
CA GLN A 256 -17.46 11.29 -4.99
C GLN A 256 -18.71 11.10 -4.13
N ASP A 257 -19.49 12.18 -4.02
CA ASP A 257 -20.77 12.18 -3.33
C ASP A 257 -21.85 11.44 -4.13
N HIS A 258 -22.95 11.10 -3.44
CA HIS A 258 -24.06 10.35 -4.01
C HIS A 258 -24.71 11.08 -5.18
N GLU A 259 -24.89 12.39 -5.11
CA GLU A 259 -25.54 13.18 -6.16
C GLU A 259 -24.73 13.16 -7.47
N LYS A 260 -23.40 13.32 -7.41
CA LYS A 260 -22.53 13.21 -8.59
C LYS A 260 -22.52 11.82 -9.19
N ILE A 261 -22.66 10.77 -8.38
CA ILE A 261 -22.80 9.40 -8.88
C ILE A 261 -24.17 9.24 -9.57
N MET A 262 -25.22 9.83 -9.01
CA MET A 262 -26.57 9.83 -9.60
C MET A 262 -26.61 10.56 -10.94
N ASP A 263 -25.95 11.71 -11.07
CA ASP A 263 -25.86 12.50 -12.31
C ASP A 263 -25.28 11.68 -13.48
N ILE A 264 -24.29 10.83 -13.21
CA ILE A 264 -23.69 9.95 -14.21
C ILE A 264 -24.74 8.97 -14.76
N PHE A 265 -25.57 8.39 -13.89
CA PHE A 265 -26.60 7.44 -14.29
C PHE A 265 -27.84 8.10 -14.88
N ALA A 266 -28.07 9.40 -14.66
CA ALA A 266 -29.18 10.14 -15.25
C ALA A 266 -29.13 10.16 -16.79
N THR A 267 -27.97 9.90 -17.38
CA THR A 267 -27.78 9.75 -18.84
C THR A 267 -28.24 8.40 -19.40
N ALA A 268 -28.53 7.41 -18.54
CA ALA A 268 -28.94 6.08 -18.97
C ALA A 268 -30.42 6.03 -19.40
N PRO A 269 -30.79 5.29 -20.45
CA PRO A 269 -32.18 5.21 -20.95
C PRO A 269 -33.21 4.66 -19.96
N ASP A 270 -32.77 3.79 -19.04
CA ASP A 270 -33.61 3.12 -18.04
C ASP A 270 -33.48 3.75 -16.65
N PHE A 271 -32.96 4.98 -16.57
CA PHE A 271 -32.76 5.67 -15.30
C PHE A 271 -34.09 5.87 -14.57
N ARG A 272 -34.12 5.39 -13.31
CA ARG A 272 -35.20 5.63 -12.36
C ARG A 272 -34.59 6.13 -11.07
N GLU A 273 -34.86 7.39 -10.73
CA GLU A 273 -34.19 8.07 -9.63
C GLU A 273 -34.30 7.30 -8.31
N SER A 274 -35.51 6.90 -7.90
CA SER A 274 -35.73 6.18 -6.64
C SER A 274 -34.97 4.86 -6.55
N VAL A 275 -34.90 4.11 -7.65
CA VAL A 275 -34.22 2.81 -7.70
C VAL A 275 -32.71 2.98 -7.71
N THR A 276 -32.20 3.90 -8.53
CA THR A 276 -30.76 4.18 -8.61
C THR A 276 -30.24 4.76 -7.30
N ARG A 277 -30.99 5.67 -6.65
CA ARG A 277 -30.63 6.26 -5.35
C ARG A 277 -30.50 5.20 -4.29
N TYR A 278 -31.48 4.30 -4.18
CA TYR A 278 -31.42 3.16 -3.26
C TYR A 278 -30.18 2.28 -3.52
N GLN A 279 -29.88 1.96 -4.79
CA GLN A 279 -28.70 1.18 -5.14
C GLN A 279 -27.39 1.87 -4.75
N VAL A 280 -27.26 3.18 -5.02
CA VAL A 280 -26.08 3.96 -4.67
C VAL A 280 -25.91 4.02 -3.15
N GLU A 281 -26.96 4.34 -2.40
CA GLU A 281 -26.92 4.37 -0.93
C GLU A 281 -26.59 3.01 -0.31
N HIS A 282 -27.14 1.93 -0.87
CA HIS A 282 -26.88 0.59 -0.39
C HIS A 282 -25.43 0.16 -0.64
N ILE A 283 -24.89 0.46 -1.83
CA ILE A 283 -23.51 0.13 -2.21
C ILE A 283 -22.49 0.94 -1.39
N THR A 284 -22.80 2.21 -1.13
CA THR A 284 -21.92 3.13 -0.40
C THR A 284 -21.98 2.98 1.12
N GLY A 285 -22.93 2.20 1.64
CA GLY A 285 -23.09 1.93 3.07
C GLY A 285 -23.85 3.02 3.83
N THR A 286 -24.68 3.81 3.14
CA THR A 286 -25.56 4.82 3.78
C THR A 286 -26.85 4.18 4.29
N SER A 287 -27.39 3.22 3.54
CA SER A 287 -28.59 2.45 3.91
C SER A 287 -28.30 0.99 4.27
N SER A 288 -27.01 0.60 4.31
CA SER A 288 -26.56 -0.75 4.65
C SER A 288 -25.37 -0.70 5.61
N GLU A 289 -25.22 -1.70 6.47
CA GLU A 289 -24.08 -1.82 7.39
C GLU A 289 -22.74 -2.03 6.66
N THR A 290 -22.78 -2.38 5.37
CA THR A 290 -21.58 -2.78 4.61
C THR A 290 -21.25 -1.78 3.50
N LYS A 291 -20.13 -1.07 3.66
CA LYS A 291 -19.56 -0.26 2.58
C LYS A 291 -18.78 -1.12 1.59
N TYR A 292 -19.26 -1.22 0.36
CA TYR A 292 -18.60 -2.02 -0.68
C TYR A 292 -17.39 -1.29 -1.28
N SER A 293 -16.35 -2.06 -1.63
CA SER A 293 -15.18 -1.58 -2.37
C SER A 293 -15.27 -1.98 -3.84
N ALA A 294 -14.58 -1.24 -4.70
CA ALA A 294 -14.52 -1.59 -6.12
C ALA A 294 -13.99 -3.03 -6.34
N PRO A 295 -14.55 -3.79 -7.29
CA PRO A 295 -14.04 -5.11 -7.62
C PRO A 295 -12.58 -5.09 -8.09
N SER A 296 -11.85 -6.17 -7.81
CA SER A 296 -10.48 -6.34 -8.31
C SER A 296 -10.43 -6.44 -9.84
N CYS A 297 -9.28 -6.15 -10.46
CA CYS A 297 -9.12 -6.30 -11.91
C CYS A 297 -9.46 -7.73 -12.38
N LYS A 298 -9.14 -8.76 -11.56
CA LYS A 298 -9.48 -10.14 -11.86
C LYS A 298 -11.01 -10.35 -11.87
N THR A 299 -11.71 -9.80 -10.89
CA THR A 299 -13.17 -9.87 -10.83
C THR A 299 -13.79 -9.18 -12.05
N LEU A 300 -13.32 -7.98 -12.40
CA LEU A 300 -13.81 -7.26 -13.58
C LEU A 300 -13.58 -8.01 -14.89
N LYS A 301 -12.45 -8.72 -15.03
CA LYS A 301 -12.18 -9.62 -16.16
C LYS A 301 -13.19 -10.79 -16.18
N ASN A 302 -13.41 -11.44 -15.03
CA ASN A 302 -14.34 -12.58 -14.92
C ASN A 302 -15.80 -12.21 -15.18
N THR A 303 -16.23 -11.00 -14.82
CA THR A 303 -17.62 -10.53 -14.98
C THR A 303 -17.86 -9.82 -16.31
N GLY A 304 -16.89 -9.81 -17.23
CA GLY A 304 -17.02 -9.16 -18.54
C GLY A 304 -17.05 -7.63 -18.51
N ILE A 305 -16.63 -7.00 -17.41
CA ILE A 305 -16.59 -5.53 -17.26
C ILE A 305 -15.30 -4.94 -17.83
N CYS A 306 -14.26 -5.75 -17.99
CA CYS A 306 -12.96 -5.32 -18.52
C CYS A 306 -12.88 -5.50 -20.05
N PRO A 307 -12.60 -4.43 -20.84
CA PRO A 307 -12.44 -4.51 -22.31
C PRO A 307 -11.16 -5.17 -22.84
N GLY A 308 -10.37 -5.82 -21.97
CA GLY A 308 -9.04 -6.33 -22.34
C GLY A 308 -7.86 -5.55 -21.76
N GLY A 309 -8.10 -4.44 -21.05
CA GLY A 309 -7.06 -3.71 -20.30
C GLY A 309 -5.91 -3.17 -21.18
N ASN A 310 -4.88 -2.61 -20.53
CA ASN A 310 -3.63 -2.17 -21.17
C ASN A 310 -2.42 -2.62 -20.35
N ALA A 311 -1.20 -2.24 -20.77
CA ALA A 311 0.02 -2.66 -20.09
C ALA A 311 0.04 -2.33 -18.58
N LEU A 312 -0.48 -1.16 -18.18
CA LEU A 312 -0.60 -0.80 -16.76
C LEU A 312 -1.64 -1.68 -16.04
N CYS A 313 -2.76 -2.04 -16.66
CA CYS A 313 -3.78 -2.90 -16.05
C CYS A 313 -3.24 -4.27 -15.62
N ASP A 314 -2.20 -4.77 -16.27
CA ASP A 314 -1.57 -6.05 -15.93
C ASP A 314 -0.48 -5.92 -14.85
N GLN A 315 0.01 -4.71 -14.58
CA GLN A 315 0.94 -4.41 -13.48
C GLN A 315 0.24 -4.18 -12.14
N ILE A 316 -1.08 -4.00 -12.18
CA ILE A 316 -1.90 -3.70 -11.00
C ILE A 316 -2.91 -4.81 -10.74
N SER A 317 -3.35 -4.91 -9.49
CA SER A 317 -4.40 -5.86 -9.09
C SER A 317 -5.78 -5.23 -8.93
N HIS A 318 -5.85 -3.90 -8.97
CA HIS A 318 -7.05 -3.14 -8.61
C HIS A 318 -7.22 -1.87 -9.45
N PRO A 319 -8.44 -1.51 -9.90
CA PRO A 319 -8.69 -0.30 -10.70
C PRO A 319 -8.30 1.00 -9.98
N LEU A 320 -8.48 1.10 -8.66
CA LEU A 320 -8.01 2.27 -7.90
C LEU A 320 -6.48 2.43 -7.93
N SER A 321 -5.73 1.33 -8.01
CA SER A 321 -4.27 1.39 -8.18
C SER A 321 -3.90 1.95 -9.56
N TYR A 322 -4.73 1.70 -10.59
CA TYR A 322 -4.56 2.33 -11.91
C TYR A 322 -4.61 3.85 -11.77
N TYR A 323 -5.68 4.34 -11.15
CA TYR A 323 -5.94 5.76 -10.95
C TYR A 323 -4.82 6.42 -10.15
N PHE A 324 -4.35 5.76 -9.09
CA PHE A 324 -3.23 6.23 -8.28
C PHE A 324 -1.91 6.33 -9.06
N VAL A 325 -1.55 5.29 -9.81
CA VAL A 325 -0.32 5.29 -10.63
C VAL A 325 -0.36 6.39 -11.70
N ARG A 326 -1.53 6.64 -12.28
CA ARG A 326 -1.75 7.77 -13.19
C ARG A 326 -1.67 9.13 -12.49
N GLY A 327 -2.18 9.25 -11.26
CA GLY A 327 -2.00 10.47 -10.46
C GLY A 327 -0.54 10.77 -10.16
N GLU A 328 0.30 9.73 -10.04
CA GLU A 328 1.70 9.89 -9.71
C GLU A 328 2.53 10.54 -10.82
N THR A 329 2.05 10.55 -12.07
CA THR A 329 2.74 11.26 -13.16
C THR A 329 2.59 12.78 -13.07
N GLU A 330 1.63 13.29 -12.30
CA GLU A 330 1.43 14.74 -12.10
C GLU A 330 2.35 15.32 -11.02
N LYS A 331 2.87 14.48 -10.13
CA LYS A 331 3.75 14.93 -9.04
C LYS A 331 5.10 15.36 -9.61
N SER A 332 5.72 16.35 -8.96
CA SER A 332 7.06 16.80 -9.34
C SER A 332 8.05 15.63 -9.27
N LYS A 333 9.11 15.71 -10.09
CA LYS A 333 10.18 14.71 -10.14
C LYS A 333 10.72 14.42 -8.72
N ASP A 334 10.90 15.47 -7.92
CA ASP A 334 11.41 15.37 -6.54
C ASP A 334 10.47 14.61 -5.62
N THR A 335 9.16 14.92 -5.65
CA THR A 335 8.17 14.21 -4.82
C THR A 335 8.07 12.73 -5.21
N ARG A 336 8.14 12.42 -6.50
CA ARG A 336 8.13 11.04 -7.00
C ARG A 336 9.36 10.28 -6.52
N TRP A 337 10.55 10.86 -6.61
CA TRP A 337 11.78 10.26 -6.10
C TRP A 337 11.75 10.08 -4.58
N LYS A 338 11.28 11.07 -3.81
CA LYS A 338 11.09 10.93 -2.35
C LYS A 338 10.29 9.68 -2.03
N ARG A 339 9.13 9.51 -2.68
CA ARG A 339 8.22 8.38 -2.44
C ARG A 339 8.80 7.04 -2.88
N ILE A 340 9.46 6.99 -4.04
CA ILE A 340 10.16 5.79 -4.52
C ILE A 340 11.25 5.39 -3.52
N LEU A 341 12.09 6.32 -3.08
CA LEU A 341 13.17 6.08 -2.13
C LEU A 341 12.62 5.62 -0.78
N THR A 342 11.63 6.31 -0.21
CA THR A 342 10.99 5.90 1.04
C THR A 342 10.41 4.48 0.95
N SER A 343 9.73 4.16 -0.16
CA SER A 343 9.18 2.81 -0.37
C SER A 343 10.27 1.74 -0.48
N THR A 344 11.36 2.04 -1.19
CA THR A 344 12.48 1.12 -1.42
C THR A 344 13.27 0.89 -0.13
N LEU A 345 13.52 1.94 0.65
CA LEU A 345 14.17 1.86 1.96
C LEU A 345 13.31 1.06 2.96
N LYS A 346 11.98 1.27 2.95
CA LYS A 346 11.03 0.48 3.75
C LYS A 346 11.08 -1.00 3.37
N ILE A 347 11.12 -1.35 2.08
CA ILE A 347 11.24 -2.74 1.61
C ILE A 347 12.59 -3.34 2.03
N ALA A 348 13.66 -2.54 2.00
CA ALA A 348 15.00 -2.97 2.39
C ALA A 348 15.21 -3.04 3.92
N ASN A 349 14.20 -2.69 4.74
CA ASN A 349 14.31 -2.56 6.19
C ASN A 349 15.50 -1.68 6.63
N LYS A 350 15.87 -0.67 5.83
CA LYS A 350 16.96 0.25 6.15
C LYS A 350 16.39 1.50 6.82
N SER A 351 16.79 1.76 8.06
CA SER A 351 16.66 3.08 8.68
C SER A 351 17.82 3.94 8.19
N MET A 352 17.54 5.13 7.64
CA MET A 352 18.58 6.04 7.20
C MET A 352 18.26 7.46 7.68
N ASN A 353 19.24 8.06 8.36
CA ASN A 353 19.08 9.35 9.04
C ASN A 353 18.99 10.55 8.08
N ASN A 354 19.16 10.37 6.77
CA ASN A 354 19.18 11.47 5.81
C ASN A 354 18.61 11.07 4.44
N ILE A 355 17.29 10.98 4.34
CA ILE A 355 16.57 10.75 3.08
C ILE A 355 16.81 11.91 2.10
N ASP A 356 16.98 13.13 2.60
CA ASP A 356 17.15 14.32 1.76
C ASP A 356 18.50 14.34 1.03
N ALA A 357 19.59 13.89 1.65
CA ALA A 357 20.88 13.74 0.96
C ALA A 357 20.82 12.70 -0.17
N LEU A 358 20.06 11.62 0.00
CA LEU A 358 19.85 10.64 -1.06
C LEU A 358 18.91 11.20 -2.14
N LEU A 359 17.95 12.04 -1.77
CA LEU A 359 17.08 12.68 -2.74
C LEU A 359 17.87 13.55 -3.71
N GLU A 360 18.77 14.39 -3.20
CA GLU A 360 19.60 15.29 -4.00
C GLU A 360 20.42 14.51 -5.04
N ASP A 361 21.00 13.39 -4.63
CA ASP A 361 21.71 12.47 -5.53
C ASP A 361 20.80 11.92 -6.65
N PHE A 362 19.53 11.58 -6.34
CA PHE A 362 18.58 10.99 -7.30
C PHE A 362 17.90 12.04 -8.21
N THR A 363 17.63 13.24 -7.71
CA THR A 363 17.03 14.33 -8.51
C THR A 363 18.00 14.82 -9.59
N ASN A 364 19.30 14.82 -9.25
CA ASN A 364 20.40 15.20 -10.11
C ASN A 364 20.88 14.07 -11.03
N LEU A 365 20.18 12.92 -11.07
CA LEU A 365 20.48 11.87 -12.03
C LEU A 365 20.34 12.43 -13.46
N PRO A 366 21.38 12.27 -14.30
CA PRO A 366 21.35 12.69 -15.70
C PRO A 366 20.50 11.71 -16.50
N LEU A 367 19.17 11.84 -16.39
CA LEU A 367 18.20 10.99 -17.10
C LEU A 367 18.04 11.36 -18.58
N GLU A 368 18.61 12.48 -19.00
CA GLU A 368 18.56 12.95 -20.38
C GLU A 368 19.95 12.91 -20.99
N SER A 369 20.07 12.18 -22.11
CA SER A 369 21.29 12.19 -22.91
C SER A 369 21.42 13.49 -23.74
N PRO A 370 22.64 14.06 -23.87
CA PRO A 370 22.92 15.16 -24.79
C PRO A 370 22.49 14.83 -26.23
N SER A 371 22.21 15.86 -27.03
CA SER A 371 21.59 15.73 -28.35
C SER A 371 22.40 14.88 -29.33
N ASN A 372 23.73 14.84 -29.21
CA ASN A 372 24.59 14.05 -30.11
C ASN A 372 25.87 13.53 -29.43
N PRO A 373 25.79 12.45 -28.62
CA PRO A 373 26.95 11.87 -27.97
C PRO A 373 27.86 11.14 -28.98
N PRO A 374 29.18 11.04 -28.70
CA PRO A 374 30.12 10.32 -29.55
C PRO A 374 29.76 8.84 -29.67
N SER A 375 29.80 8.32 -30.90
CA SER A 375 29.54 6.90 -31.17
C SER A 375 30.76 6.05 -30.80
N ARG A 376 30.59 5.07 -29.90
CA ARG A 376 31.67 4.18 -29.40
C ARG A 376 31.26 2.71 -29.43
N SER A 377 32.24 1.80 -29.40
CA SER A 377 32.00 0.37 -29.22
C SER A 377 31.95 -0.02 -27.74
N LEU A 378 31.32 -1.15 -27.37
CA LEU A 378 31.15 -1.52 -25.96
C LEU A 378 32.51 -1.76 -25.26
N SER A 379 33.51 -2.28 -25.97
CA SER A 379 34.87 -2.46 -25.45
C SER A 379 35.55 -1.14 -25.09
N ASP A 380 35.23 -0.08 -25.84
CA ASP A 380 35.94 1.20 -25.76
C ASP A 380 35.34 2.12 -24.68
N ILE A 381 34.18 1.76 -24.11
CA ILE A 381 33.56 2.49 -22.99
C ILE A 381 34.52 2.55 -21.81
N ASN A 382 35.28 1.48 -21.57
CA ASN A 382 36.27 1.43 -20.49
C ASN A 382 37.40 2.48 -20.66
N ASN A 383 37.57 3.05 -21.86
CA ASN A 383 38.54 4.12 -22.10
C ASN A 383 37.93 5.52 -21.96
N PHE A 384 36.59 5.63 -21.97
CA PHE A 384 35.86 6.90 -21.90
C PHE A 384 34.73 6.83 -20.88
N ILE A 385 35.09 6.40 -19.67
CA ILE A 385 34.13 6.02 -18.62
C ILE A 385 33.36 7.22 -18.07
N ASP A 386 33.92 8.43 -18.13
CA ASP A 386 33.28 9.64 -17.58
C ASP A 386 32.49 10.43 -18.63
N GLU A 387 32.37 9.89 -19.85
CA GLU A 387 31.70 10.57 -20.97
C GLU A 387 30.48 9.80 -21.48
N VAL A 388 29.43 10.53 -21.85
CA VAL A 388 28.25 9.92 -22.48
C VAL A 388 28.66 9.30 -23.82
N SER A 389 28.31 8.04 -24.00
CA SER A 389 28.71 7.27 -25.17
C SER A 389 27.48 6.70 -25.88
N ARG A 390 27.33 6.98 -27.17
CA ARG A 390 26.29 6.35 -28.00
C ARG A 390 26.81 5.04 -28.54
N VAL A 391 26.10 3.95 -28.30
CA VAL A 391 26.52 2.63 -28.75
C VAL A 391 25.47 2.06 -29.69
N LYS A 392 25.93 1.60 -30.86
CA LYS A 392 25.11 0.77 -31.73
C LYS A 392 25.04 -0.63 -31.17
N VAL A 393 23.84 -1.08 -30.87
CA VAL A 393 23.58 -2.33 -30.16
C VAL A 393 22.58 -3.17 -30.95
N LYS A 394 22.86 -4.46 -31.04
CA LYS A 394 21.94 -5.44 -31.60
C LYS A 394 21.13 -6.07 -30.47
N VAL A 395 19.82 -6.16 -30.67
CA VAL A 395 18.94 -6.93 -29.76
C VAL A 395 19.05 -8.39 -30.14
N SER A 396 19.75 -9.15 -29.31
CA SER A 396 19.94 -10.59 -29.55
C SER A 396 18.72 -11.41 -29.12
N HIS A 397 18.13 -11.07 -27.96
CA HIS A 397 16.96 -11.76 -27.41
C HIS A 397 16.08 -10.78 -26.63
N PHE A 398 14.76 -10.96 -26.72
CA PHE A 398 13.80 -10.36 -25.78
C PHE A 398 13.50 -11.38 -24.69
N ASN A 399 13.93 -11.11 -23.46
CA ASN A 399 13.55 -11.95 -22.32
C ASN A 399 12.49 -11.21 -21.51
N GLY A 400 11.25 -11.73 -21.55
CA GLY A 400 10.10 -10.99 -21.07
C GLY A 400 8.88 -11.84 -20.79
N THR A 401 7.96 -11.28 -20.02
CA THR A 401 6.61 -11.84 -19.91
C THR A 401 5.83 -11.44 -21.15
N SER A 402 5.32 -12.43 -21.86
CA SER A 402 4.41 -12.22 -22.97
C SER A 402 2.97 -12.44 -22.53
N PHE A 403 2.04 -11.71 -23.14
CA PHE A 403 0.61 -11.96 -22.96
C PHE A 403 -0.10 -11.96 -24.31
N SER A 404 -1.18 -12.75 -24.38
CA SER A 404 -2.09 -12.80 -25.52
C SER A 404 -3.34 -12.01 -25.16
N LEU A 405 -3.77 -11.11 -26.04
CA LEU A 405 -5.15 -10.62 -26.06
C LEU A 405 -5.94 -11.54 -26.98
N ASP A 406 -7.02 -12.12 -26.45
CA ASP A 406 -8.00 -12.99 -27.10
C ASP A 406 -7.55 -14.36 -27.64
N SER A 407 -8.54 -15.26 -27.72
CA SER A 407 -8.43 -16.69 -28.03
C SER A 407 -8.48 -17.02 -29.54
N GLU A 408 -8.84 -16.06 -30.39
CA GLU A 408 -8.99 -16.29 -31.83
C GLU A 408 -7.78 -15.79 -32.65
N ASP A 409 -7.17 -14.66 -32.28
CA ASP A 409 -5.94 -14.12 -32.89
C ASP A 409 -4.87 -13.94 -31.81
N LYS A 410 -3.97 -14.92 -31.62
CA LYS A 410 -2.90 -14.90 -30.60
C LYS A 410 -1.85 -13.82 -30.85
N LYS A 411 -2.21 -12.55 -30.70
CA LYS A 411 -1.27 -11.42 -30.75
C LYS A 411 -0.49 -11.38 -29.45
N THR A 412 0.81 -11.67 -29.55
CA THR A 412 1.72 -11.73 -28.41
C THR A 412 2.34 -10.35 -28.18
N TYR A 413 2.15 -9.77 -27.00
CA TYR A 413 2.74 -8.49 -26.61
C TYR A 413 3.89 -8.68 -25.62
N LEU A 414 4.96 -7.89 -25.78
CA LEU A 414 6.09 -7.78 -24.86
C LEU A 414 5.78 -6.72 -23.78
N ARG A 415 5.83 -7.14 -22.51
CA ARG A 415 5.50 -6.33 -21.32
C ARG A 415 6.70 -5.69 -20.62
N TYR A 416 7.82 -6.41 -20.65
CA TYR A 416 9.12 -6.06 -20.11
C TYR A 416 10.07 -6.94 -20.89
N SER A 417 11.03 -6.37 -21.61
CA SER A 417 12.02 -7.18 -22.29
C SER A 417 13.41 -6.78 -21.85
N HIS A 418 14.10 -7.67 -21.15
CA HIS A 418 15.56 -7.59 -21.07
C HIS A 418 16.10 -7.83 -22.45
N VAL A 419 16.99 -6.94 -22.84
CA VAL A 419 17.70 -7.06 -24.09
C VAL A 419 19.15 -7.28 -23.76
N GLN A 420 19.70 -8.35 -24.33
CA GLN A 420 21.14 -8.51 -24.36
C GLN A 420 21.66 -7.69 -25.54
N LEU A 421 22.33 -6.60 -25.19
CA LEU A 421 22.96 -5.67 -26.13
C LEU A 421 24.30 -6.26 -26.52
N SER A 422 24.50 -6.57 -27.80
CA SER A 422 25.81 -6.95 -28.33
C SER A 422 26.38 -5.88 -29.25
N ASP A 423 27.67 -5.57 -29.12
CA ASP A 423 28.38 -4.78 -30.12
C ASP A 423 28.82 -5.64 -31.32
N ASN A 424 29.32 -4.99 -32.37
CA ASN A 424 29.82 -5.65 -33.58
C ASN A 424 31.08 -6.52 -33.32
N LYS A 425 31.69 -6.44 -32.13
CA LYS A 425 32.90 -7.20 -31.73
C LYS A 425 32.56 -8.40 -30.84
N GLY A 426 31.27 -8.67 -30.56
CA GLY A 426 30.81 -9.83 -29.80
C GLY A 426 30.73 -9.61 -28.28
N ASN A 427 30.99 -8.40 -27.78
CA ASN A 427 30.81 -8.08 -26.37
C ASN A 427 29.31 -7.96 -26.08
N SER A 428 28.84 -8.57 -25.00
CA SER A 428 27.43 -8.51 -24.65
C SER A 428 27.20 -8.00 -23.22
N ILE A 429 26.32 -7.02 -23.09
CA ILE A 429 25.84 -6.54 -21.78
C ILE A 429 24.42 -7.07 -21.59
N LYS A 430 24.14 -7.67 -20.43
CA LYS A 430 22.77 -7.94 -19.99
C LYS A 430 22.14 -6.60 -19.60
N SER A 431 21.19 -6.08 -20.38
CA SER A 431 20.52 -4.82 -20.04
C SER A 431 19.00 -4.95 -19.92
N ILE A 432 18.43 -3.92 -19.30
CA ILE A 432 17.13 -3.78 -18.63
C ILE A 432 15.99 -3.52 -19.65
N ALA A 433 14.74 -3.53 -19.17
CA ALA A 433 13.53 -3.29 -19.95
C ALA A 433 13.61 -2.13 -20.94
N ILE A 434 13.27 -2.43 -22.18
CA ILE A 434 13.15 -1.48 -23.29
C ILE A 434 11.71 -0.97 -23.47
N THR A 435 10.72 -1.49 -22.73
CA THR A 435 9.31 -1.11 -22.91
C THR A 435 8.87 -0.07 -21.88
N ASP A 436 8.28 1.04 -22.34
CA ASP A 436 7.46 1.93 -21.49
C ASP A 436 6.41 1.06 -20.78
N TRP A 437 6.42 1.06 -19.44
CA TRP A 437 5.50 0.24 -18.64
C TRP A 437 4.02 0.52 -18.93
N SER A 438 3.72 1.68 -19.52
CA SER A 438 2.37 2.09 -19.91
C SER A 438 1.96 1.60 -21.32
N LYS A 439 2.90 1.11 -22.14
CA LYS A 439 2.67 0.68 -23.54
C LYS A 439 3.24 -0.72 -23.81
N GLY A 440 2.37 -1.66 -24.20
CA GLY A 440 2.79 -2.98 -24.66
C GLY A 440 3.24 -2.95 -26.12
N VAL A 441 4.34 -3.62 -26.46
CA VAL A 441 4.85 -3.69 -27.84
C VAL A 441 4.48 -5.04 -28.45
N LEU A 442 3.88 -5.06 -29.65
CA LEU A 442 3.60 -6.32 -30.35
C LEU A 442 4.90 -7.06 -30.69
N LEU A 443 5.02 -8.34 -30.31
CA LEU A 443 6.24 -9.13 -30.48
C LEU A 443 6.68 -9.22 -31.95
N GLU A 444 5.74 -9.35 -32.88
CA GLU A 444 6.05 -9.41 -34.31
C GLU A 444 6.63 -8.08 -34.82
N LYS A 445 6.07 -6.96 -34.36
CA LYS A 445 6.55 -5.62 -34.67
C LYS A 445 7.95 -5.39 -34.08
N ALA A 446 8.14 -5.78 -32.81
CA ALA A 446 9.44 -5.71 -32.14
C ALA A 446 10.53 -6.53 -32.87
N ARG A 447 10.19 -7.74 -33.35
CA ARG A 447 11.12 -8.58 -34.12
C ARG A 447 11.52 -7.97 -35.47
N ARG A 448 10.62 -7.24 -36.13
CA ARG A 448 10.89 -6.60 -37.43
C ARG A 448 11.68 -5.29 -37.29
N GLU A 449 11.34 -4.48 -36.30
CA GLU A 449 11.84 -3.09 -36.20
C GLU A 449 13.09 -2.94 -35.31
N VAL A 450 13.36 -3.86 -34.38
CA VAL A 450 14.37 -3.68 -33.32
C VAL A 450 15.62 -4.54 -33.57
N THR A 451 16.13 -4.56 -34.80
CA THR A 451 17.39 -5.29 -35.10
C THR A 451 18.64 -4.46 -34.81
N ASN A 452 18.56 -3.12 -34.89
CA ASN A 452 19.67 -2.22 -34.55
C ASN A 452 19.11 -1.03 -33.77
N LEU A 453 19.54 -0.85 -32.53
CA LEU A 453 19.21 0.31 -31.70
C LEU A 453 20.46 1.15 -31.47
N PHE A 454 20.25 2.44 -31.22
CA PHE A 454 21.25 3.30 -30.61
C PHE A 454 20.84 3.53 -29.17
N VAL A 455 21.77 3.31 -28.25
CA VAL A 455 21.56 3.49 -26.82
C VAL A 455 22.63 4.42 -26.30
N ASP A 456 22.23 5.39 -25.49
CA ASP A 456 23.13 6.34 -24.89
C ASP A 456 23.47 5.87 -23.47
N LEU A 457 24.76 5.68 -23.20
CA LEU A 457 25.27 5.26 -21.90
C LEU A 457 25.78 6.48 -21.17
N ILE A 458 25.12 6.82 -20.05
CA ILE A 458 25.39 8.00 -19.24
C ILE A 458 26.08 7.53 -17.96
N PRO A 459 27.30 8.00 -17.64
CA PRO A 459 28.02 7.51 -16.47
C PRO A 459 27.39 7.98 -15.16
N LEU A 460 27.37 7.09 -14.16
CA LEU A 460 27.00 7.42 -12.79
C LEU A 460 28.27 7.67 -11.96
N SER A 461 28.19 8.60 -11.03
CA SER A 461 29.27 8.79 -10.06
C SER A 461 29.48 7.50 -9.25
N SER A 462 30.74 7.16 -9.00
CA SER A 462 31.13 5.96 -8.23
C SER A 462 30.51 5.92 -6.83
N ASN A 463 30.34 7.10 -6.21
CA ASN A 463 29.69 7.27 -4.92
C ASN A 463 28.19 6.92 -4.95
N LEU A 464 27.48 7.28 -6.03
CA LEU A 464 26.06 6.96 -6.15
C LEU A 464 25.84 5.47 -6.44
N CYS A 465 26.69 4.87 -7.26
CA CYS A 465 26.68 3.44 -7.54
C CYS A 465 26.84 2.57 -6.29
N SER A 466 27.82 2.89 -5.44
CA SER A 466 28.06 2.15 -4.21
C SER A 466 26.89 2.31 -3.21
N LYS A 467 26.31 3.52 -3.11
CA LYS A 467 25.11 3.79 -2.29
C LYS A 467 23.88 2.97 -2.73
N ILE A 468 23.66 2.80 -4.04
CA ILE A 468 22.46 2.15 -4.57
C ILE A 468 22.56 0.62 -4.55
N PHE A 469 23.66 0.07 -5.07
CA PHE A 469 23.76 -1.37 -5.33
C PHE A 469 24.53 -2.16 -4.27
N ASN A 470 25.12 -1.48 -3.28
CA ASN A 470 25.91 -2.11 -2.20
C ASN A 470 26.93 -3.11 -2.75
N SER A 471 27.50 -2.79 -3.92
CA SER A 471 28.43 -3.63 -4.65
C SER A 471 29.78 -2.95 -4.71
N ASN A 472 30.85 -3.72 -4.51
CA ASN A 472 32.22 -3.32 -4.86
C ASN A 472 32.44 -3.32 -6.39
N GLU A 473 31.37 -3.46 -7.20
CA GLU A 473 31.47 -3.28 -8.63
C GLU A 473 31.88 -1.84 -8.93
N PRO A 474 32.91 -1.64 -9.76
CA PRO A 474 33.62 -0.37 -9.76
C PRO A 474 32.73 0.79 -10.21
N ARG A 475 31.81 0.61 -11.17
CA ARG A 475 31.07 1.71 -11.85
C ARG A 475 29.81 1.21 -12.55
N CYS A 476 28.76 2.03 -12.60
CA CYS A 476 27.52 1.78 -13.33
C CYS A 476 27.22 2.91 -14.32
N HIS A 477 26.41 2.63 -15.33
CA HIS A 477 25.93 3.61 -16.30
C HIS A 477 24.39 3.59 -16.33
N ILE A 478 23.76 4.75 -16.45
CA ILE A 478 22.35 4.87 -16.85
C ILE A 478 22.28 4.59 -18.35
N VAL A 479 21.30 3.78 -18.74
CA VAL A 479 21.07 3.40 -20.12
C VAL A 479 19.84 4.15 -20.61
N ASP A 480 20.04 5.19 -21.42
CA ASP A 480 18.96 5.94 -22.07
C ASP A 480 18.65 5.31 -23.44
N VAL A 481 17.46 4.73 -23.56
CA VAL A 481 17.00 4.03 -24.77
C VAL A 481 15.93 4.88 -25.46
N LYS A 482 16.34 5.62 -26.49
CA LYS A 482 15.41 6.39 -27.34
C LYS A 482 14.87 5.50 -28.45
N ILE A 483 13.71 4.90 -28.22
CA ILE A 483 12.96 4.17 -29.25
C ILE A 483 12.08 5.18 -29.97
N LYS A 484 12.27 5.33 -31.28
CA LYS A 484 11.38 6.13 -32.13
C LYS A 484 10.05 5.43 -32.36
#